data_AF-A0A7J6QKT4-F1
#
_entry.id   AF-A0A7J6QKT4-F1
#
_cell.length_a   1.000
_cell.length_b   1.000
_cell.length_c   1.000
_cell.angle_alpha   90.00
_cell.angle_beta   90.00
_cell.angle_gamma   90.00
#
_symmetry.space_group_name_H-M   'P 1'
#
loop_
_entity.id
_entity.type
_entity.pdbx_description
1 polymer ?
#
loop_
_entity_poly.entity_id
_entity_poly.type
_entity_poly.pdbx_seq_one_letter_code
_entity_poly.pdbx_strand_id
1 'polypeptide(L)'
;YRAPEVLLRNPSYNSPVDLWAAGGIMAELYTGRPLFPGSSESDEIYKICTVIGTPTSEVGVVRLLALYSGAEQVWPEGCRLASQIGYRFPQCACAAMTDLVPPASEEGVHFMLAVLAWDPSRR
;
A
#
# COMPACT_ATOMS: atom_id res chain seq x y z
N TYR A 1 -1.68 6.32 8.51
CA TYR A 1 -0.42 6.81 7.87
C TYR A 1 0.83 6.00 8.22
N ARG A 2 0.78 5.00 9.11
CA ARG A 2 1.96 4.15 9.36
C ARG A 2 2.19 3.26 8.15
N ALA A 3 3.45 3.14 7.71
CA ALA A 3 3.82 2.32 6.56
C ALA A 3 3.69 0.82 6.87
N PRO A 4 3.47 -0.05 5.87
CA PRO A 4 3.29 -1.49 6.06
C PRO A 4 4.43 -2.16 6.83
N GLU A 5 5.68 -1.82 6.53
CA GLU A 5 6.87 -2.35 7.19
C GLU A 5 6.93 -1.98 8.67
N VAL A 6 6.39 -0.82 9.05
CA VAL A 6 6.28 -0.41 10.45
C VAL A 6 5.18 -1.21 11.16
N LEU A 7 4.02 -1.37 10.51
CA LEU A 7 2.91 -2.19 11.03
C LEU A 7 3.31 -3.67 11.19
N LEU A 8 4.17 -4.17 10.29
CA LEU A 8 4.72 -5.52 10.33
C LEU A 8 5.97 -5.65 11.22
N ARG A 9 6.32 -4.61 11.99
CA ARG A 9 7.41 -4.60 12.99
C ARG A 9 8.80 -4.88 12.38
N ASN A 10 9.04 -4.44 11.16
CA ASN A 10 10.39 -4.47 10.59
C ASN A 10 11.30 -3.58 11.45
N PRO A 11 12.40 -4.09 12.02
CA PRO A 11 13.34 -3.28 12.80
C PRO A 11 14.19 -2.35 11.91
N SER A 12 14.19 -2.56 10.60
CA SER A 12 14.97 -1.82 9.61
C SER A 12 14.04 -1.11 8.63
N TYR A 13 13.57 0.08 9.01
CA TYR A 13 12.88 1.01 8.13
C TYR A 13 13.64 2.34 8.05
N ASN A 14 13.41 3.11 6.98
CA ASN A 14 14.08 4.38 6.71
C ASN A 14 13.10 5.36 6.03
N SER A 15 13.60 6.39 5.35
CA SER A 15 12.84 7.44 4.67
C SER A 15 11.64 7.01 3.80
N PRO A 16 11.54 5.82 3.19
CA PRO A 16 10.32 5.41 2.45
C PRO A 16 9.03 5.42 3.28
N VAL A 17 9.11 5.40 4.62
CA VAL A 17 7.94 5.54 5.49
C VAL A 17 7.27 6.91 5.37
N ASP A 18 8.05 7.95 5.06
CA ASP A 18 7.55 9.32 4.91
C ASP A 18 6.81 9.49 3.57
N LEU A 19 7.29 8.82 2.51
CA LEU A 19 6.63 8.77 1.21
C LEU A 19 5.26 8.08 1.30
N TRP A 20 5.20 6.98 2.05
CA TRP A 20 3.93 6.31 2.35
C TRP A 20 2.94 7.25 3.04
N ALA A 21 3.40 7.95 4.09
CA ALA A 21 2.56 8.91 4.80
C ALA A 21 2.08 10.04 3.87
N ALA A 22 2.94 10.57 3.00
CA ALA A 22 2.59 11.59 2.04
C ALA A 22 1.48 11.15 1.07
N GLY A 23 1.52 9.90 0.58
CA GLY A 23 0.45 9.34 -0.26
C GLY A 23 -0.90 9.30 0.45
N GLY A 24 -0.92 8.81 1.70
CA GLY A 24 -2.13 8.76 2.51
C GLY A 24 -2.69 10.15 2.82
N ILE A 25 -1.82 11.12 3.15
CA ILE A 25 -2.20 12.51 3.41
C ILE A 25 -2.74 13.18 2.14
N MET A 26 -2.10 12.98 0.99
CA MET A 26 -2.57 13.55 -0.28
C MET A 26 -3.98 13.07 -0.63
N ALA A 27 -4.25 11.77 -0.50
CA ALA A 27 -5.59 11.22 -0.71
C ALA A 27 -6.63 11.84 0.24
N GLU A 28 -6.25 12.07 1.50
CA GLU A 28 -7.11 12.70 2.50
C GLU A 28 -7.35 14.18 2.23
N LEU A 29 -6.37 14.91 1.69
CA LEU A 29 -6.55 16.31 1.26
C LEU A 29 -7.60 16.43 0.14
N TYR A 30 -7.66 15.44 -0.77
CA TYR A 30 -8.67 15.43 -1.83
C TYR A 30 -10.06 15.02 -1.34
N THR A 31 -10.15 14.08 -0.40
CA THR A 31 -11.41 13.42 -0.04
C THR A 31 -12.01 13.90 1.29
N GLY A 32 -11.23 14.61 2.11
CA GLY A 32 -11.61 15.03 3.46
C GLY A 32 -11.75 13.87 4.46
N ARG A 33 -11.29 12.66 4.09
CA ARG A 33 -11.36 11.46 4.93
C ARG A 33 -10.08 10.62 4.78
N PRO A 34 -9.64 9.91 5.83
CA PRO A 34 -8.45 9.07 5.73
C PRO A 34 -8.60 7.98 4.67
N LEU A 35 -7.56 7.78 3.86
CA LEU A 35 -7.52 6.69 2.87
C LEU A 35 -7.52 5.31 3.54
N PHE A 36 -6.85 5.19 4.70
CA PHE A 36 -6.79 3.98 5.51
C PHE A 36 -7.34 4.28 6.91
N PRO A 37 -8.66 4.16 7.14
CA PRO A 37 -9.26 4.42 8.44
C PRO A 37 -9.24 3.14 9.31
N GLY A 38 -8.05 2.66 9.67
CA GLY A 38 -7.89 1.47 10.53
C GLY A 38 -8.06 1.78 12.02
N SER A 39 -8.77 0.92 12.73
CA SER A 39 -9.02 1.01 14.19
C SER A 39 -8.00 0.26 15.05
N SER A 40 -7.18 -0.59 14.43
CA SER A 40 -6.09 -1.35 15.05
C SER A 40 -4.97 -1.60 14.02
N GLU A 41 -3.81 -2.13 14.43
CA GLU A 41 -2.73 -2.48 13.49
C GLU A 41 -3.18 -3.49 12.43
N SER A 42 -3.90 -4.53 12.84
CA SER A 42 -4.43 -5.54 11.91
C SER A 42 -5.51 -4.97 10.98
N ASP A 43 -6.39 -4.10 11.50
CA ASP A 43 -7.41 -3.44 10.69
C ASP A 43 -6.78 -2.45 9.70
N GLU A 44 -5.75 -1.69 10.10
CA GLU A 44 -4.99 -0.81 9.19
C GLU A 44 -4.40 -1.61 8.02
N ILE A 45 -3.72 -2.74 8.29
CA ILE A 45 -3.18 -3.60 7.22
C ILE A 45 -4.32 -4.14 6.33
N TYR A 46 -5.45 -4.53 6.92
CA TYR A 46 -6.62 -4.95 6.16
C TYR A 46 -7.13 -3.83 5.23
N LYS A 47 -7.29 -2.59 5.72
CA LYS A 47 -7.70 -1.45 4.90
C LYS A 47 -6.72 -1.18 3.76
N ILE A 48 -5.42 -1.30 4.03
CA ILE A 48 -4.39 -1.17 2.99
C ILE A 48 -4.60 -2.21 1.88
N CYS A 49 -4.82 -3.49 2.24
CA CYS A 49 -5.10 -4.53 1.25
C CYS A 49 -6.34 -4.24 0.39
N THR A 50 -7.39 -3.65 0.97
CA THR A 50 -8.61 -3.29 0.21
C THR A 50 -8.40 -2.17 -0.81
N VAL A 51 -7.34 -1.38 -0.67
CA VAL A 51 -7.02 -0.25 -1.56
C VAL A 51 -5.99 -0.66 -2.60
N ILE A 52 -4.83 -1.15 -2.18
CA ILE A 52 -3.68 -1.42 -3.08
C ILE A 52 -3.49 -2.91 -3.41
N GLY A 53 -4.45 -3.76 -3.02
CA GLY A 53 -4.38 -5.19 -3.21
C GLY A 53 -3.49 -5.92 -2.21
N THR A 54 -3.50 -7.24 -2.29
CA THR A 54 -2.73 -8.12 -1.39
C THR A 54 -1.30 -8.27 -1.89
N PRO A 55 -0.26 -8.16 -1.03
CA PRO A 55 1.10 -8.40 -1.46
C PRO A 55 1.31 -9.90 -1.67
N THR A 56 2.08 -10.27 -2.69
CA THR A 56 2.46 -11.66 -2.99
C THR A 56 3.95 -11.88 -2.74
N SER A 57 4.32 -13.12 -2.40
CA SER A 57 5.72 -13.55 -2.36
C SER A 57 6.24 -14.01 -3.73
N GLU A 58 5.35 -14.24 -4.70
CA GLU A 58 5.72 -14.80 -6.00
C GLU A 58 6.00 -13.71 -7.04
N VAL A 59 7.18 -13.74 -7.66
CA VAL A 59 7.52 -12.84 -8.77
C VAL A 59 6.94 -13.41 -10.06
N GLY A 60 5.70 -13.02 -10.39
CA GLY A 60 5.13 -13.27 -11.73
C GLY A 60 5.78 -12.41 -12.82
N VAL A 61 5.75 -12.86 -14.07
CA VAL A 61 6.35 -12.18 -15.24
C VAL A 61 5.49 -10.98 -15.68
N VAL A 62 5.27 -9.99 -14.81
CA VAL A 62 4.40 -8.84 -15.14
C VAL A 62 4.99 -7.53 -14.62
N ARG A 63 6.18 -7.17 -15.10
CA ARG A 63 6.90 -5.98 -14.62
C ARG A 63 6.42 -4.66 -15.25
N LEU A 64 5.71 -4.70 -16.37
CA LEU A 64 5.28 -3.50 -17.11
C LEU A 64 3.79 -3.15 -16.94
N LEU A 65 2.89 -4.12 -16.78
CA LEU A 65 1.47 -3.82 -16.53
C LEU A 65 1.22 -3.36 -15.08
N ALA A 66 2.07 -3.77 -14.13
CA ALA A 66 1.94 -3.46 -12.71
C ALA A 66 1.96 -1.96 -12.37
N LEU A 67 2.61 -1.13 -13.19
CA LEU A 67 2.70 0.31 -12.96
C LEU A 67 1.41 1.07 -13.34
N TYR A 68 0.55 0.47 -14.17
CA TYR A 68 -0.64 1.14 -14.71
C TYR A 68 -1.97 0.44 -14.34
N SER A 69 -1.94 -0.81 -13.86
CA SER A 69 -3.16 -1.61 -13.68
C SER A 69 -3.39 -2.16 -12.27
N GLY A 70 -2.64 -1.73 -11.24
CA GLY A 70 -2.77 -2.29 -9.90
C GLY A 70 -2.43 -3.79 -9.84
N ALA A 71 -1.46 -4.24 -10.64
CA ALA A 71 -1.07 -5.65 -10.61
C ALA A 71 -0.47 -6.03 -9.25
N GLU A 72 -0.48 -7.34 -8.98
CA GLU A 72 0.05 -7.93 -7.75
C GLU A 72 1.41 -7.33 -7.37
N GLN A 73 1.43 -6.70 -6.20
CA GLN A 73 2.63 -6.09 -5.68
C GLN A 73 3.44 -7.17 -4.98
N VAL A 74 4.59 -7.49 -5.56
CA VAL A 74 5.48 -8.52 -5.03
C VAL A 74 6.29 -7.92 -3.88
N TRP A 75 6.12 -8.47 -2.67
CA TRP A 75 6.88 -8.07 -1.48
C TRP A 75 7.18 -9.28 -0.57
N PRO A 76 8.13 -10.15 -0.95
CA PRO A 76 8.41 -11.40 -0.23
C PRO A 76 8.82 -11.19 1.22
N GLU A 77 9.56 -10.10 1.48
CA GLU A 77 9.98 -9.72 2.83
C GLU A 77 8.78 -9.35 3.71
N GLY A 78 7.78 -8.63 3.18
CA GLY A 78 6.54 -8.35 3.89
C GLY A 78 5.76 -9.60 4.26
N CYS A 79 5.67 -10.57 3.34
CA CYS A 79 5.05 -11.87 3.61
C CYS A 79 5.78 -12.62 4.75
N ARG A 80 7.11 -12.53 4.81
CA ARG A 80 7.92 -13.10 5.88
C ARG A 80 7.66 -12.43 7.22
N LEU A 81 7.66 -11.09 7.26
CA LEU A 81 7.40 -10.30 8.47
C LEU A 81 5.98 -10.57 9.03
N ALA A 82 4.97 -10.60 8.15
CA ALA A 82 3.60 -10.94 8.54
C ALA A 82 3.53 -12.34 9.20
N SER A 83 4.22 -13.32 8.62
CA SER A 83 4.28 -14.68 9.16
C SER A 83 4.92 -14.73 10.55
N GLN A 84 5.94 -13.90 10.83
CA GLN A 84 6.61 -13.83 12.13
C GLN A 84 5.71 -13.30 13.25
N ILE A 85 4.77 -12.42 12.92
CA ILE A 85 3.79 -11.88 13.87
C ILE A 85 2.45 -12.62 13.85
N GLY A 86 2.36 -13.74 13.12
CA GLY A 86 1.14 -14.54 13.00
C GLY A 86 0.02 -13.86 12.20
N TYR A 87 0.32 -12.82 11.42
CA TYR A 87 -0.65 -12.16 10.56
C TYR A 87 -0.77 -12.89 9.22
N ARG A 88 -2.01 -13.11 8.78
CA ARG A 88 -2.32 -13.65 7.45
C ARG A 88 -3.03 -12.58 6.65
N PHE A 89 -2.47 -12.23 5.50
CA PHE A 89 -3.11 -11.28 4.61
C PHE A 89 -4.46 -11.79 4.10
N PRO A 90 -5.50 -10.95 4.03
CA PRO A 90 -6.73 -11.27 3.31
C PRO A 90 -6.44 -11.35 1.80
N GLN A 91 -7.34 -11.96 1.04
CA GLN A 91 -7.29 -11.89 -0.42
C GLN A 91 -8.16 -10.73 -0.89
N CYS A 92 -7.50 -9.67 -1.34
CA CYS A 92 -8.09 -8.43 -1.82
C CYS A 92 -7.49 -8.04 -3.17
N ALA A 93 -8.36 -7.62 -4.10
CA ALA A 93 -7.96 -7.00 -5.35
C ALA A 93 -7.61 -5.52 -5.14
N CYS A 94 -6.79 -4.96 -6.02
CA CYS A 94 -6.50 -3.52 -6.02
C CYS A 94 -7.76 -2.75 -6.44
N ALA A 95 -8.14 -1.74 -5.66
CA ALA A 95 -9.15 -0.78 -6.05
C ALA A 95 -8.55 0.25 -7.02
N ALA A 96 -9.37 0.82 -7.89
CA ALA A 96 -8.93 1.92 -8.75
C ALA A 96 -8.76 3.19 -7.92
N MET A 97 -7.55 3.76 -7.88
CA MET A 97 -7.29 4.99 -7.13
C MET A 97 -8.15 6.17 -7.64
N THR A 98 -8.49 6.18 -8.93
CA THR A 98 -9.41 7.15 -9.54
C THR A 98 -10.81 7.09 -8.94
N ASP A 99 -11.26 5.91 -8.50
CA ASP A 99 -12.58 5.74 -7.88
C ASP A 99 -12.55 6.12 -6.39
N LEU A 100 -11.41 5.90 -5.73
CA LEU A 100 -11.21 6.23 -4.32
C LEU A 100 -10.98 7.73 -4.09
N VAL A 101 -10.31 8.38 -5.05
CA VAL A 101 -9.97 9.80 -5.02
C VAL A 101 -10.43 10.49 -6.32
N PRO A 102 -11.75 10.55 -6.61
CA PRO A 102 -12.26 11.14 -7.86
C PRO A 102 -11.82 12.59 -8.15
N PRO A 103 -11.62 13.47 -7.14
CA PRO A 103 -11.15 14.83 -7.39
C PRO A 103 -9.68 14.96 -7.79
N ALA A 104 -8.87 13.90 -7.69
CA ALA A 104 -7.45 13.96 -8.01
C ALA A 104 -7.20 14.07 -9.52
N SER A 105 -6.17 14.84 -9.91
CA SER A 105 -5.67 14.84 -11.29
C SER A 105 -4.95 13.53 -11.61
N GLU A 106 -4.67 13.28 -12.88
CA GLU A 106 -3.89 12.12 -13.31
C GLU A 106 -2.51 12.07 -12.65
N GLU A 107 -1.83 13.21 -12.53
CA GLU A 107 -0.54 13.33 -11.84
C GLU A 107 -0.66 13.05 -10.35
N GLY A 108 -1.76 13.49 -9.73
CA GLY A 108 -2.04 13.21 -8.33
C GLY A 108 -2.26 11.72 -8.08
N VAL A 109 -3.04 11.07 -8.95
CA VAL A 109 -3.25 9.61 -8.91
C VAL A 109 -1.95 8.87 -9.14
N HIS A 110 -1.16 9.26 -10.13
CA HIS A 110 0.13 8.65 -10.43
C HIS A 110 1.12 8.78 -9.26
N PHE A 111 1.18 9.95 -8.63
CA PHE A 111 1.99 10.15 -7.44
C PHE A 111 1.55 9.22 -6.29
N MET A 112 0.25 9.18 -5.97
CA MET A 112 -0.28 8.33 -4.91
C MET A 112 0.03 6.84 -5.18
N LEU A 113 -0.13 6.37 -6.42
CA LEU A 113 0.20 5.00 -6.80
C LEU A 113 1.70 4.69 -6.65
N ALA A 114 2.58 5.65 -6.97
CA ALA A 114 4.02 5.49 -6.83
C ALA A 114 4.46 5.37 -5.36
N VAL A 115 3.92 6.22 -4.48
CA VAL A 115 4.35 6.27 -3.07
C VAL A 115 3.58 5.32 -2.15
N LEU A 116 2.48 4.72 -2.59
CA LEU A 116 1.70 3.72 -1.85
C LEU A 116 2.05 2.27 -2.27
N ALA A 117 3.32 2.01 -2.60
CA ALA A 117 3.79 0.66 -2.88
C ALA A 117 4.08 -0.13 -1.59
N TRP A 118 3.75 -1.43 -1.58
CA TRP A 118 4.03 -2.32 -0.45
C TRP A 118 5.53 -2.38 -0.13
N ASP A 119 6.35 -2.65 -1.15
CA ASP A 119 7.80 -2.75 -1.01
C ASP A 119 8.42 -1.35 -0.83
N PRO A 120 9.07 -1.05 0.32
CA PRO A 120 9.70 0.25 0.56
C PRO A 120 10.83 0.58 -0.42
N SER A 121 11.45 -0.42 -1.08
CA SER A 121 12.47 -0.18 -2.11
C SER A 121 11.90 0.35 -3.43
N ARG A 122 10.57 0.33 -3.57
CA ARG A 122 9.84 0.80 -4.76
C ARG A 122 9.14 2.14 -4.55
N ARG A 123 9.28 2.74 -3.36
CA ARG A 123 8.78 4.08 -3.02
C ARG A 123 9.88 5.12 -3.22
#